data_AF-A0A9E7IKY7-F1
#
_entry.id   AF-A0A9E7IKY7-F1
#
_cell.length_a   1.000
_cell.length_b   1.000
_cell.length_c   1.000
_cell.angle_alpha   90.00
_cell.angle_beta   90.00
_cell.angle_gamma   90.00
#
_symmetry.space_group_name_H-M   'P 1'
#
loop_
_entity.id
_entity.type
_entity.pdbx_description
1 polymer ?
#
loop_
_entity_poly.entity_id
_entity_poly.type
_entity_poly.pdbx_seq_one_letter_code
_entity_poly.pdbx_strand_id
1 'polypeptide(L)'
;MVIESRMTPVFVLFVLFCSEFAFLRLGFALGINYGQVANNLPTPEQVLVILTSLKITNTRIYDTNPKVLAAFANTGIELIVTVPNESVGLLTDPRQALQWVATNVKPYFPATKITGIAVGNEVFTSDDPTLMSNLVPAMVSIHAALVQLGLDSYIHTSSANSLAVLENSYPPSFGSFRPDLANLMAPFLQFLAATKSPIWINAYPYFAYKDDPERVPLDYVLFNPNSGMKDPSTSLHYDNMLYAQVDAVIFAMGRLGYGGVEVRVSETGWPSKGDPDEIGASAENARVYNRNLLLRQMGNEGTPLVPHRRLEVYLFALFNEDLKPGPTSERNYGLFRPDGTVAYNMGLTALPDSSSSSSSSSSSVAAASVSLTSSATRPMGSVPVGDLGFLRGFPNGLGFGFGSDSSSSSTVLDLERREFVKAPSRLGGKKEGSGAVDAKTALALKSHSEAERRRRERINRHLAVLRSMIPCADKLDKAALLAQVINHVKKLKNNAAEISEGYTIPSDVDEVRVEVEGDAMKSGSFIVKASLCCEEGPEILTDLRQALQSLHLKIIGAEISTLGGRVKNVLVMTSDGTSGAIDKHVLVASVHQALKSILDRVNSQVDFLPRTSFSSKRRRISPFESSSSSSSLLY
;
A
#
# COMPACT_ATOMS: atom_id res chain seq x y z
N MET A 1 0.28 1.47 76.63
CA MET A 1 -0.93 0.70 76.21
C MET A 1 -2.01 1.71 75.92
N VAL A 2 -2.60 1.87 74.75
CA VAL A 2 -2.63 1.16 73.46
C VAL A 2 -2.81 2.29 72.42
N ILE A 3 -2.03 2.31 71.34
CA ILE A 3 -2.25 3.26 70.24
C ILE A 3 -3.17 2.57 69.23
N GLU A 4 -4.42 3.01 69.16
CA GLU A 4 -5.41 2.56 68.17
C GLU A 4 -5.07 3.11 66.78
N SER A 5 -5.07 2.21 65.80
CA SER A 5 -4.80 2.46 64.39
C SER A 5 -6.01 3.11 63.70
N ARG A 6 -5.86 4.36 63.27
CA ARG A 6 -6.75 5.02 62.32
C ARG A 6 -6.15 4.94 60.91
N MET A 7 -6.35 3.82 60.21
CA MET A 7 -5.91 3.64 58.81
C MET A 7 -7.00 3.08 57.87
N THR A 8 -8.28 3.25 58.20
CA THR A 8 -9.39 2.66 57.44
C THR A 8 -10.18 3.59 56.48
N PRO A 9 -10.15 4.94 56.53
CA PRO A 9 -10.90 5.74 55.53
C PRO A 9 -10.13 6.01 54.23
N VAL A 10 -8.79 5.99 54.25
CA VAL A 10 -7.95 6.35 53.07
C VAL A 10 -7.89 5.21 52.06
N PHE A 11 -7.95 3.96 52.52
CA PHE A 11 -7.88 2.78 51.65
C PHE A 11 -9.17 2.60 50.83
N VAL A 12 -10.33 2.93 51.40
CA VAL A 12 -11.63 2.82 50.71
C VAL A 12 -11.77 3.90 49.63
N LEU A 13 -11.24 5.11 49.87
CA LEU A 13 -11.26 6.19 48.87
C LEU A 13 -10.30 5.89 47.69
N PHE A 14 -9.17 5.23 47.94
CA PHE A 14 -8.24 4.80 46.89
C PHE A 14 -8.81 3.67 46.04
N VAL A 15 -9.55 2.72 46.64
CA VAL A 15 -10.24 1.65 45.90
C VAL A 15 -11.38 2.21 45.05
N LEU A 16 -12.10 3.24 45.52
CA LEU A 16 -13.15 3.91 44.73
C LEU A 16 -12.56 4.77 43.59
N PHE A 17 -11.42 5.45 43.79
CA PHE A 17 -10.74 6.19 42.72
C PHE A 17 -10.07 5.26 41.69
N CYS A 18 -9.59 4.08 42.10
CA CYS A 18 -9.14 3.03 41.19
C CYS A 18 -10.29 2.32 40.46
N SER A 19 -11.51 2.33 41.00
CA SER A 19 -12.68 1.73 40.35
C SER A 19 -13.23 2.57 39.18
N GLU A 20 -13.01 3.89 39.17
CA GLU A 20 -13.35 4.75 38.01
C GLU A 20 -12.27 4.72 36.91
N PHE A 21 -11.01 4.44 37.24
CA PHE A 21 -9.95 4.19 36.24
C PHE A 21 -9.95 2.75 35.69
N ALA A 22 -10.75 1.86 36.28
CA ALA A 22 -11.01 0.51 35.81
C ALA A 22 -12.33 0.39 35.03
N PHE A 23 -12.78 1.46 34.37
CA PHE A 23 -13.45 1.27 33.09
C PHE A 23 -12.45 0.57 32.18
N LEU A 24 -12.50 -0.76 32.18
CA LEU A 24 -12.04 -1.61 31.10
C LEU A 24 -12.55 -0.97 29.82
N ARG A 25 -11.70 -0.18 29.16
CA ARG A 25 -11.87 0.12 27.74
C ARG A 25 -11.75 -1.24 27.08
N LEU A 26 -12.88 -1.91 26.89
CA LEU A 26 -13.06 -2.98 25.92
C LEU A 26 -12.93 -2.31 24.53
N GLY A 27 -11.74 -1.77 24.24
CA GLY A 27 -11.38 -1.26 22.93
C GLY A 27 -11.33 -2.45 22.01
N PHE A 28 -12.04 -2.37 20.88
CA PHE A 28 -12.04 -3.47 19.94
C PHE A 28 -10.63 -3.58 19.38
N ALA A 29 -10.07 -4.76 19.57
CA ALA A 29 -8.71 -5.09 19.24
C ALA A 29 -8.40 -4.94 17.73
N LEU A 30 -9.40 -5.00 16.86
CA LEU A 30 -9.21 -4.92 15.41
C LEU A 30 -8.91 -3.48 14.96
N GLY A 31 -7.76 -3.27 14.32
CA GLY A 31 -7.48 -2.05 13.57
C GLY A 31 -8.13 -2.07 12.19
N ILE A 32 -8.21 -0.93 11.52
CA ILE A 32 -8.71 -0.85 10.14
C ILE A 32 -7.90 0.11 9.28
N ASN A 33 -7.73 -0.22 8.01
CA ASN A 33 -7.10 0.63 7.03
C ASN A 33 -8.11 1.63 6.47
N TYR A 34 -7.84 2.92 6.64
CA TYR A 34 -8.58 4.02 6.04
C TYR A 34 -7.90 4.42 4.73
N GLY A 35 -8.21 3.66 3.68
CA GLY A 35 -7.80 3.96 2.31
C GLY A 35 -8.56 5.19 1.77
N GLN A 36 -7.86 5.98 0.96
CA GLN A 36 -8.36 7.25 0.40
C GLN A 36 -8.22 7.32 -1.13
N VAL A 37 -8.00 6.19 -1.81
CA VAL A 37 -7.88 6.14 -3.28
C VAL A 37 -9.29 6.13 -3.91
N ALA A 38 -10.04 7.21 -3.67
CA ALA A 38 -11.40 7.43 -4.12
C ALA A 38 -11.74 8.93 -4.12
N ASN A 39 -12.77 9.35 -4.85
CA ASN A 39 -13.17 10.75 -4.95
C ASN A 39 -14.56 11.06 -4.36
N ASN A 40 -15.14 10.09 -3.64
CA ASN A 40 -16.52 10.09 -3.15
C ASN A 40 -16.63 9.59 -1.70
N LEU A 41 -15.54 9.64 -0.94
CA LEU A 41 -15.51 9.19 0.45
C LEU A 41 -16.11 10.25 1.41
N PRO A 42 -16.60 9.82 2.59
CA PRO A 42 -17.06 10.73 3.63
C PRO A 42 -15.92 11.62 4.16
N THR A 43 -16.26 12.73 4.80
CA THR A 43 -15.25 13.60 5.43
C THR A 43 -14.58 12.88 6.62
N PRO A 44 -13.37 13.25 7.03
CA PRO A 44 -12.71 12.64 8.18
C PRO A 44 -13.56 12.65 9.46
N GLU A 45 -14.38 13.68 9.69
CA GLU A 45 -15.30 13.76 10.83
C GLU A 45 -16.42 12.70 10.75
N GLN A 46 -16.97 12.47 9.56
CA GLN A 46 -17.95 11.40 9.34
C GLN A 46 -17.31 10.02 9.49
N VAL A 47 -16.05 9.87 9.07
CA VAL A 47 -15.27 8.64 9.29
C VAL A 47 -15.10 8.33 10.77
N LEU A 48 -14.85 9.34 11.62
CA LEU A 48 -14.77 9.13 13.08
C LEU A 48 -16.07 8.62 13.68
N VAL A 49 -17.24 9.07 13.19
CA VAL A 49 -18.54 8.53 13.61
C VAL A 49 -18.65 7.05 13.26
N ILE A 50 -18.22 6.67 12.05
CA ILE A 50 -18.22 5.27 11.61
C ILE A 50 -17.26 4.43 12.47
N LEU A 51 -16.02 4.86 12.67
CA LEU A 51 -15.03 4.15 13.50
C LEU A 51 -15.53 3.95 14.93
N THR A 52 -16.14 5.00 15.52
CA THR A 52 -16.73 4.95 16.85
C THR A 52 -17.90 3.96 16.91
N SER A 53 -18.76 3.93 15.88
CA SER A 53 -19.87 2.98 15.80
C SER A 53 -19.42 1.52 15.75
N LEU A 54 -18.26 1.27 15.12
CA LEU A 54 -17.61 -0.03 15.07
C LEU A 54 -16.73 -0.32 16.30
N LYS A 55 -16.62 0.66 17.21
CA LYS A 55 -15.76 0.65 18.40
C LYS A 55 -14.28 0.40 18.07
N ILE A 56 -13.87 0.73 16.85
CA ILE A 56 -12.49 0.61 16.37
C ILE A 56 -11.65 1.72 17.01
N THR A 57 -10.53 1.33 17.61
CA THR A 57 -9.61 2.27 18.29
C THR A 57 -8.28 2.42 17.58
N ASN A 58 -8.06 1.71 16.47
CA ASN A 58 -6.78 1.65 15.77
C ASN A 58 -7.04 1.83 14.27
N THR A 59 -6.32 2.74 13.63
CA THR A 59 -6.49 3.03 12.20
C THR A 59 -5.14 3.24 11.53
N ARG A 60 -5.05 2.91 10.24
CA ARG A 60 -3.89 3.20 9.40
C ARG A 60 -4.31 4.02 8.19
N ILE A 61 -3.53 5.05 7.86
CA ILE A 61 -3.62 5.80 6.60
C ILE A 61 -2.35 5.65 5.78
N TYR A 62 -2.46 5.83 4.47
CA TYR A 62 -1.39 5.59 3.49
C TYR A 62 -0.58 6.84 3.13
N ASP A 63 -0.78 7.92 3.88
CA ASP A 63 -0.12 9.21 3.73
C ASP A 63 -0.03 9.93 5.09
N THR A 64 0.17 11.25 5.06
CA THR A 64 0.06 12.16 6.20
C THR A 64 -0.97 13.25 5.91
N ASN A 65 -2.18 12.88 5.47
CA ASN A 65 -3.23 13.83 5.10
C ASN A 65 -3.56 14.77 6.29
N PRO A 66 -3.32 16.09 6.17
CA PRO A 66 -3.51 17.04 7.26
C PRO A 66 -4.97 17.16 7.73
N LYS A 67 -5.95 16.95 6.83
CA LYS A 67 -7.38 16.97 7.18
C LYS A 67 -7.73 15.80 8.09
N VAL A 68 -7.21 14.61 7.80
CA VAL A 68 -7.38 13.42 8.64
C VAL A 68 -6.67 13.60 9.98
N LEU A 69 -5.41 14.05 9.94
CA LEU A 69 -4.62 14.24 11.15
C LEU A 69 -5.24 15.28 12.09
N ALA A 70 -5.78 16.38 11.56
CA ALA A 70 -6.49 17.37 12.36
C ALA A 70 -7.81 16.84 12.94
N ALA A 71 -8.62 16.15 12.13
CA ALA A 71 -9.89 15.59 12.59
C ALA A 71 -9.71 14.54 13.71
N PHE A 72 -8.64 13.74 13.64
CA PHE A 72 -8.36 12.69 14.63
C PHE A 72 -7.82 13.22 15.97
N ALA A 73 -7.59 14.53 16.10
CA ALA A 73 -7.12 15.15 17.33
C ALA A 73 -8.10 14.93 18.49
N ASN A 74 -7.57 14.53 19.64
CA ASN A 74 -8.29 14.26 20.90
C ASN A 74 -9.37 13.16 20.83
N THR A 75 -9.39 12.37 19.76
CA THR A 75 -10.34 11.24 19.60
C THR A 75 -9.91 10.01 20.42
N GLY A 76 -8.62 9.89 20.71
CA GLY A 76 -8.02 8.73 21.36
C GLY A 76 -7.82 7.51 20.44
N ILE A 77 -8.20 7.60 19.16
CA ILE A 77 -7.94 6.58 18.14
C ILE A 77 -6.44 6.62 17.80
N GLU A 78 -5.79 5.45 17.88
CA GLU A 78 -4.40 5.27 17.48
C GLU A 78 -4.29 5.29 15.96
N LEU A 79 -3.30 6.04 15.45
CA LEU A 79 -3.10 6.23 14.03
C LEU A 79 -1.68 5.82 13.61
N ILE A 80 -1.61 4.94 12.60
CA ILE A 80 -0.39 4.70 11.83
C ILE A 80 -0.45 5.56 10.57
N VAL A 81 0.56 6.38 10.36
CA VAL A 81 0.74 7.17 9.12
C VAL A 81 1.77 6.51 8.22
N THR A 82 1.74 6.80 6.92
CA THR A 82 2.65 6.15 5.96
C THR A 82 3.45 7.20 5.19
N VAL A 83 4.75 6.97 5.06
CA VAL A 83 5.60 7.63 4.07
C VAL A 83 5.32 7.00 2.71
N PRO A 84 4.85 7.75 1.70
CA PRO A 84 4.65 7.21 0.36
C PRO A 84 5.96 6.70 -0.26
N ASN A 85 5.88 5.66 -1.09
CA ASN A 85 7.06 5.00 -1.69
C ASN A 85 7.97 5.99 -2.44
N GLU A 86 7.38 6.96 -3.14
CA GLU A 86 8.09 8.02 -3.88
C GLU A 86 8.93 8.95 -2.99
N SER A 87 8.60 9.04 -1.70
CA SER A 87 9.34 9.87 -0.75
C SER A 87 10.49 9.12 -0.07
N VAL A 88 10.50 7.78 -0.08
CA VAL A 88 11.48 6.96 0.65
C VAL A 88 12.92 7.35 0.29
N GLY A 89 13.22 7.52 -1.01
CA GLY A 89 14.58 7.89 -1.46
C GLY A 89 15.03 9.26 -0.93
N LEU A 90 14.11 10.22 -0.82
CA LEU A 90 14.39 11.57 -0.32
C LEU A 90 14.77 11.55 1.17
N LEU A 91 14.08 10.71 1.94
CA LEU A 91 14.22 10.63 3.39
C LEU A 91 15.43 9.82 3.84
N THR A 92 16.27 9.37 2.91
CA THR A 92 17.60 8.88 3.23
C THR A 92 18.51 9.99 3.78
N ASP A 93 18.30 11.26 3.38
CA ASP A 93 18.98 12.43 3.97
C ASP A 93 18.39 12.75 5.36
N PRO A 94 19.18 12.69 6.46
CA PRO A 94 18.72 12.98 7.81
C PRO A 94 18.06 14.35 7.99
N ARG A 95 18.50 15.38 7.25
CA ARG A 95 17.90 16.72 7.33
C ARG A 95 16.51 16.73 6.72
N GLN A 96 16.32 16.00 5.61
CA GLN A 96 15.01 15.87 4.97
C GLN A 96 14.07 15.01 5.79
N ALA A 97 14.57 13.94 6.40
CA ALA A 97 13.80 13.14 7.37
C ALA A 97 13.36 13.97 8.58
N LEU A 98 14.25 14.77 9.17
CA LEU A 98 13.92 15.67 10.27
C LEU A 98 12.85 16.68 9.87
N GLN A 99 13.03 17.34 8.71
CA GLN A 99 12.03 18.27 8.18
C GLN A 99 10.68 17.58 7.95
N TRP A 100 10.68 16.37 7.40
CA TRP A 100 9.47 15.61 7.14
C TRP A 100 8.72 15.27 8.43
N VAL A 101 9.41 14.80 9.48
CA VAL A 101 8.77 14.52 10.79
C VAL A 101 8.28 15.80 11.44
N ALA A 102 9.07 16.88 11.41
CA ALA A 102 8.73 18.18 11.98
C ALA A 102 7.51 18.84 11.29
N THR A 103 7.29 18.54 10.01
CA THR A 103 6.18 19.10 9.22
C THR A 103 4.93 18.23 9.28
N ASN A 104 5.09 16.91 9.14
CA ASN A 104 3.96 16.01 8.88
C ASN A 104 3.47 15.26 10.14
N VAL A 105 4.28 15.16 11.19
CA VAL A 105 3.97 14.37 12.39
C VAL A 105 3.92 15.25 13.64
N LYS A 106 5.00 16.01 13.89
CA LYS A 106 5.16 16.81 15.11
C LYS A 106 4.00 17.79 15.38
N PRO A 107 3.41 18.49 14.39
CA PRO A 107 2.37 19.48 14.66
C PRO A 107 1.06 18.87 15.18
N TYR A 108 0.81 17.59 14.89
CA TYR A 108 -0.42 16.90 15.28
C TYR A 108 -0.27 16.13 16.59
N PHE A 109 0.96 15.77 16.98
CA PHE A 109 1.23 15.04 18.21
C PHE A 109 1.38 15.99 19.43
N PRO A 110 0.79 15.69 20.60
CA PRO A 110 0.11 14.45 20.98
C PRO A 110 -1.41 14.48 20.81
N ALA A 111 -2.00 15.57 20.31
CA ALA A 111 -3.45 15.67 20.17
C ALA A 111 -4.00 14.52 19.32
N THR A 112 -3.38 14.26 18.18
CA THR A 112 -3.60 13.06 17.37
C THR A 112 -2.65 11.97 17.85
N LYS A 113 -3.21 10.82 18.25
CA LYS A 113 -2.45 9.71 18.84
C LYS A 113 -1.74 8.89 17.75
N ILE A 114 -0.73 9.49 17.13
CA ILE A 114 0.14 8.82 16.16
C ILE A 114 1.03 7.83 16.93
N THR A 115 0.94 6.55 16.61
CA THR A 115 1.69 5.47 17.28
C THR A 115 2.70 4.78 16.37
N GLY A 116 2.63 5.03 15.06
CA GLY A 116 3.56 4.42 14.11
C GLY A 116 3.71 5.20 12.80
N ILE A 117 4.88 5.05 12.20
CA ILE A 117 5.22 5.51 10.84
C ILE A 117 5.60 4.30 10.00
N ALA A 118 4.79 4.00 8.98
CA ALA A 118 5.11 3.03 7.94
C ALA A 118 5.96 3.69 6.87
N VAL A 119 7.25 3.35 6.80
CA VAL A 119 8.13 3.86 5.75
C VAL A 119 7.94 3.01 4.50
N GLY A 120 7.17 3.53 3.55
CA GLY A 120 6.76 2.79 2.36
C GLY A 120 5.75 1.67 2.62
N ASN A 121 5.28 1.07 1.52
CA ASN A 121 4.37 -0.06 1.49
C ASN A 121 4.82 -1.05 0.40
N GLU A 122 5.06 -2.30 0.80
CA GLU A 122 5.47 -3.41 -0.06
C GLU A 122 6.75 -3.14 -0.88
N VAL A 123 7.69 -2.40 -0.29
CA VAL A 123 8.90 -1.91 -0.96
C VAL A 123 9.79 -3.05 -1.47
N PHE A 124 9.99 -4.12 -0.68
CA PHE A 124 10.84 -5.26 -1.08
C PHE A 124 10.27 -6.13 -2.19
N THR A 125 9.02 -5.88 -2.60
CA THR A 125 8.37 -6.54 -3.74
C THR A 125 8.12 -5.58 -4.90
N SER A 126 8.68 -4.37 -4.83
CA SER A 126 8.68 -3.41 -5.94
C SER A 126 9.63 -3.86 -7.06
N ASP A 127 9.38 -3.36 -8.27
CA ASP A 127 10.27 -3.56 -9.42
C ASP A 127 11.45 -2.54 -9.44
N ASP A 128 11.69 -1.81 -8.34
CA ASP A 128 12.71 -0.75 -8.22
C ASP A 128 13.79 -1.11 -7.18
N PRO A 129 14.96 -1.61 -7.61
CA PRO A 129 16.06 -1.95 -6.71
C PRO A 129 16.58 -0.76 -5.90
N THR A 130 16.44 0.47 -6.40
CA THR A 130 16.88 1.69 -5.71
C THR A 130 15.94 2.01 -4.56
N LEU A 131 14.63 1.85 -4.78
CA LEU A 131 13.64 2.00 -3.71
C LEU A 131 13.88 0.96 -2.59
N MET A 132 14.17 -0.28 -2.97
CA MET A 132 14.48 -1.36 -2.01
C MET A 132 15.72 -1.05 -1.17
N SER A 133 16.81 -0.58 -1.79
CA SER A 133 18.06 -0.26 -1.08
C SER A 133 17.93 0.99 -0.20
N ASN A 134 17.04 1.92 -0.55
CA ASN A 134 16.79 3.15 0.21
C ASN A 134 15.92 2.97 1.45
N LEU A 135 15.20 1.84 1.58
CA LEU A 135 14.23 1.65 2.68
C LEU A 135 14.87 1.76 4.06
N VAL A 136 15.88 0.93 4.35
CA VAL A 136 16.52 0.91 5.67
C VAL A 136 17.20 2.25 6.00
N PRO A 137 17.98 2.87 5.09
CA PRO A 137 18.50 4.22 5.32
C PRO A 137 17.42 5.26 5.64
N ALA A 138 16.29 5.25 4.94
CA ALA A 138 15.18 6.16 5.22
C ALA A 138 14.55 5.91 6.60
N MET A 139 14.37 4.65 6.99
CA MET A 139 13.87 4.27 8.32
C MET A 139 14.82 4.73 9.44
N VAL A 140 16.13 4.57 9.23
CA VAL A 140 17.16 5.05 10.17
C VAL A 140 17.09 6.57 10.32
N SER A 141 17.01 7.31 9.22
CA SER A 141 16.92 8.77 9.22
C SER A 141 15.62 9.27 9.88
N ILE A 142 14.48 8.62 9.63
CA ILE A 142 13.20 8.94 10.28
C ILE A 142 13.24 8.64 11.77
N HIS A 143 13.78 7.50 12.18
CA HIS A 143 13.91 7.18 13.61
C HIS A 143 14.86 8.15 14.32
N ALA A 144 15.98 8.52 13.70
CA ALA A 144 16.88 9.53 14.24
C ALA A 144 16.20 10.90 14.41
N ALA A 145 15.32 11.28 13.47
CA ALA A 145 14.49 12.47 13.60
C ALA A 145 13.50 12.38 14.78
N LEU A 146 12.85 11.23 14.97
CA LEU A 146 11.98 11.00 16.13
C LEU A 146 12.74 11.12 17.45
N VAL A 147 13.94 10.53 17.55
CA VAL A 147 14.82 10.65 18.74
C VAL A 147 15.17 12.11 19.01
N GLN A 148 15.59 12.86 17.98
CA GLN A 148 15.91 14.28 18.12
C GLN A 148 14.73 15.13 18.60
N LEU A 149 13.50 14.75 18.24
CA LEU A 149 12.27 15.45 18.61
C LEU A 149 11.61 14.90 19.89
N GLY A 150 12.22 13.90 20.54
CA GLY A 150 11.73 13.23 21.76
C GLY A 150 10.46 12.41 21.56
N LEU A 151 10.27 11.84 20.36
CA LEU A 151 9.06 11.10 19.96
C LEU A 151 9.26 9.59 19.81
N ASP A 152 10.50 9.10 19.87
CA ASP A 152 10.88 7.70 19.61
C ASP A 152 10.29 6.69 20.61
N SER A 153 10.00 7.15 21.84
CA SER A 153 9.33 6.32 22.86
C SER A 153 7.82 6.15 22.63
N TYR A 154 7.22 6.95 21.75
CA TYR A 154 5.78 6.95 21.45
C TYR A 154 5.44 6.45 20.05
N ILE A 155 6.35 6.63 19.10
CA ILE A 155 6.11 6.37 17.67
C ILE A 155 7.11 5.34 17.17
N HIS A 156 6.60 4.17 16.78
CA HIS A 156 7.42 3.13 16.16
C HIS A 156 7.66 3.40 14.67
N THR A 157 8.81 2.99 14.16
CA THR A 157 9.13 3.09 12.73
C THR A 157 9.23 1.67 12.16
N SER A 158 8.40 1.35 11.18
CA SER A 158 8.43 0.06 10.50
C SER A 158 8.12 0.22 9.01
N SER A 159 8.00 -0.89 8.28
CA SER A 159 7.55 -0.92 6.89
C SER A 159 6.60 -2.10 6.69
N ALA A 160 5.54 -1.89 5.93
CA ALA A 160 4.57 -2.94 5.61
C ALA A 160 5.09 -3.79 4.43
N ASN A 161 5.11 -5.11 4.60
CA ASN A 161 5.69 -6.05 3.63
C ASN A 161 4.64 -7.01 3.09
N SER A 162 4.61 -7.20 1.76
CA SER A 162 3.86 -8.29 1.15
C SER A 162 4.46 -9.64 1.58
N LEU A 163 3.62 -10.68 1.71
CA LEU A 163 4.11 -12.05 1.92
C LEU A 163 4.96 -12.59 0.75
N ALA A 164 4.97 -11.93 -0.40
CA ALA A 164 5.83 -12.30 -1.53
C ALA A 164 7.33 -12.06 -1.28
N VAL A 165 7.71 -11.54 -0.10
CA VAL A 165 9.10 -11.56 0.39
C VAL A 165 9.57 -12.97 0.80
N LEU A 166 8.64 -13.91 1.01
CA LEU A 166 8.95 -15.30 1.35
C LEU A 166 9.19 -16.15 0.09
N GLU A 167 10.19 -17.02 0.15
CA GLU A 167 10.39 -18.10 -0.82
C GLU A 167 9.52 -19.31 -0.45
N ASN A 168 9.58 -19.70 0.83
CA ASN A 168 8.85 -20.82 1.37
C ASN A 168 7.95 -20.31 2.48
N SER A 169 6.69 -20.75 2.47
CA SER A 169 5.69 -20.44 3.50
C SER A 169 4.88 -21.67 3.92
N TYR A 170 5.10 -22.82 3.27
CA TYR A 170 4.41 -24.07 3.57
C TYR A 170 5.40 -25.26 3.67
N PRO A 171 5.35 -26.05 4.77
CA PRO A 171 4.62 -25.75 6.01
C PRO A 171 5.21 -24.51 6.73
N PRO A 172 4.50 -23.85 7.67
CA PRO A 172 4.96 -22.61 8.31
C PRO A 172 6.38 -22.68 8.87
N SER A 173 6.77 -23.80 9.49
CA SER A 173 8.14 -24.04 9.98
C SER A 173 9.24 -23.94 8.92
N PHE A 174 8.89 -24.08 7.64
CA PHE A 174 9.81 -23.94 6.50
C PHE A 174 9.89 -22.50 5.98
N GLY A 175 9.15 -21.59 6.62
CA GLY A 175 9.23 -20.14 6.41
C GLY A 175 10.66 -19.66 6.15
N SER A 176 10.90 -19.06 4.99
CA SER A 176 12.19 -18.47 4.62
C SER A 176 11.99 -17.29 3.68
N PHE A 177 12.74 -16.20 3.88
CA PHE A 177 12.80 -15.12 2.91
C PHE A 177 13.41 -15.57 1.59
N ARG A 178 13.06 -14.87 0.52
CA ARG A 178 13.71 -15.06 -0.78
C ARG A 178 15.22 -14.84 -0.69
N PRO A 179 16.03 -15.73 -1.30
CA PRO A 179 17.50 -15.59 -1.24
C PRO A 179 18.01 -14.26 -1.78
N ASP A 180 17.37 -13.70 -2.81
CA ASP A 180 17.76 -12.42 -3.39
C ASP A 180 17.41 -11.21 -2.50
N LEU A 181 16.48 -11.37 -1.56
CA LEU A 181 16.13 -10.34 -0.57
C LEU A 181 16.90 -10.49 0.74
N ALA A 182 17.61 -11.60 0.97
CA ALA A 182 18.24 -11.91 2.26
C ALA A 182 19.19 -10.81 2.75
N ASN A 183 19.97 -10.22 1.84
CA ASN A 183 20.91 -9.13 2.15
C ASN A 183 20.22 -7.80 2.50
N LEU A 184 18.96 -7.61 2.12
CA LEU A 184 18.16 -6.44 2.47
C LEU A 184 17.32 -6.69 3.73
N MET A 185 16.83 -7.92 3.90
CA MET A 185 16.03 -8.32 5.06
C MET A 185 16.83 -8.33 6.36
N ALA A 186 18.09 -8.79 6.35
CA ALA A 186 18.89 -8.83 7.58
C ALA A 186 19.09 -7.43 8.21
N PRO A 187 19.55 -6.40 7.47
CA PRO A 187 19.64 -5.03 8.00
C PRO A 187 18.29 -4.44 8.42
N PHE A 188 17.21 -4.76 7.70
CA PHE A 188 15.86 -4.32 8.05
C PHE A 188 15.41 -4.92 9.40
N LEU A 189 15.56 -6.24 9.59
CA LEU A 189 15.23 -6.90 10.85
C LEU A 189 16.14 -6.47 12.00
N GLN A 190 17.41 -6.18 11.71
CA GLN A 190 18.34 -5.60 12.69
C GLN A 190 17.85 -4.25 13.20
N PHE A 191 17.41 -3.37 12.29
CA PHE A 191 16.84 -2.08 12.65
C PHE A 191 15.58 -2.24 13.53
N LEU A 192 14.66 -3.13 13.14
CA LEU A 192 13.44 -3.39 13.92
C LEU A 192 13.76 -3.92 15.32
N ALA A 193 14.70 -4.86 15.44
CA ALA A 193 15.15 -5.38 16.72
C ALA A 193 15.79 -4.30 17.61
N ALA A 194 16.66 -3.46 17.03
CA ALA A 194 17.35 -2.39 17.76
C ALA A 194 16.39 -1.31 18.27
N THR A 195 15.36 -0.98 17.50
CA THR A 195 14.34 0.03 17.84
C THR A 195 13.14 -0.53 18.58
N LYS A 196 13.10 -1.85 18.83
CA LYS A 196 11.94 -2.59 19.38
C LYS A 196 10.65 -2.34 18.59
N SER A 197 10.78 -2.10 17.28
CA SER A 197 9.65 -1.91 16.39
C SER A 197 9.15 -3.27 15.86
N PRO A 198 7.84 -3.44 15.65
CA PRO A 198 7.31 -4.64 15.02
C PRO A 198 7.65 -4.68 13.53
N ILE A 199 7.66 -5.85 12.90
CA ILE A 199 7.50 -5.99 11.46
C ILE A 199 6.02 -5.96 11.10
N TRP A 200 5.68 -5.25 10.04
CA TRP A 200 4.33 -5.21 9.49
C TRP A 200 4.25 -6.04 8.23
N ILE A 201 3.22 -6.90 8.15
CA ILE A 201 2.96 -7.75 7.00
C ILE A 201 1.54 -7.55 6.45
N ASN A 202 1.45 -7.54 5.13
CA ASN A 202 0.20 -7.58 4.37
C ASN A 202 -0.07 -9.05 4.03
N ALA A 203 -1.02 -9.66 4.74
CA ALA A 203 -1.27 -11.10 4.72
C ALA A 203 -2.71 -11.39 4.27
N TYR A 204 -2.87 -11.99 3.09
CA TYR A 204 -4.17 -12.22 2.47
C TYR A 204 -4.35 -13.70 2.09
N PRO A 205 -5.04 -14.50 2.92
CA PRO A 205 -5.46 -15.87 2.58
C PRO A 205 -6.25 -15.95 1.26
N TYR A 206 -6.98 -14.88 0.93
CA TYR A 206 -7.72 -14.75 -0.33
C TYR A 206 -6.86 -15.06 -1.57
N PHE A 207 -5.63 -14.55 -1.66
CA PHE A 207 -4.81 -14.76 -2.86
C PHE A 207 -4.41 -16.23 -3.04
N ALA A 208 -4.12 -16.95 -1.95
CA ALA A 208 -3.82 -18.37 -2.02
C ALA A 208 -5.04 -19.18 -2.49
N TYR A 209 -6.23 -18.85 -2.00
CA TYR A 209 -7.47 -19.50 -2.46
C TYR A 209 -7.80 -19.17 -3.91
N LYS A 210 -7.70 -17.90 -4.30
CA LYS A 210 -7.93 -17.47 -5.68
C LYS A 210 -7.00 -18.19 -6.67
N ASP A 211 -5.74 -18.40 -6.28
CA ASP A 211 -4.72 -19.02 -7.15
C ASP A 211 -4.87 -20.55 -7.27
N ASP A 212 -5.31 -21.25 -6.22
CA ASP A 212 -5.47 -22.72 -6.22
C ASP A 212 -6.70 -23.17 -5.39
N PRO A 213 -7.94 -22.86 -5.84
CA PRO A 213 -9.17 -23.16 -5.08
C PRO A 213 -9.46 -24.67 -4.98
N GLU A 214 -8.78 -25.50 -5.77
CA GLU A 214 -8.92 -26.96 -5.72
C GLU A 214 -8.12 -27.56 -4.56
N ARG A 215 -6.93 -27.01 -4.24
CA ARG A 215 -6.08 -27.53 -3.17
C ARG A 215 -6.16 -26.74 -1.87
N VAL A 216 -6.54 -25.46 -1.93
CA VAL A 216 -6.69 -24.61 -0.75
C VAL A 216 -8.16 -24.67 -0.30
N PRO A 217 -8.48 -25.31 0.84
CA PRO A 217 -9.87 -25.42 1.28
C PRO A 217 -10.44 -24.06 1.64
N LEU A 218 -11.65 -23.75 1.14
CA LEU A 218 -12.31 -22.46 1.41
C LEU A 218 -12.51 -22.25 2.92
N ASP A 219 -12.93 -23.28 3.66
CA ASP A 219 -13.15 -23.18 5.10
C ASP A 219 -11.87 -22.83 5.88
N TYR A 220 -10.71 -23.30 5.41
CA TYR A 220 -9.41 -23.02 6.02
C TYR A 220 -8.98 -21.56 5.86
N VAL A 221 -9.30 -20.93 4.72
CA VAL A 221 -8.98 -19.51 4.48
C VAL A 221 -10.04 -18.57 5.01
N LEU A 222 -11.25 -19.05 5.32
CA LEU A 222 -12.36 -18.27 5.89
C LEU A 222 -12.48 -18.37 7.42
N PHE A 223 -11.56 -19.07 8.11
CA PHE A 223 -11.63 -19.37 9.54
C PHE A 223 -12.86 -20.21 9.96
N ASN A 224 -13.52 -20.87 9.01
CA ASN A 224 -14.63 -21.76 9.33
C ASN A 224 -14.10 -23.04 10.01
N PRO A 225 -14.95 -23.82 10.71
CA PRO A 225 -14.56 -25.12 11.22
C PRO A 225 -14.03 -26.03 10.09
N ASN A 226 -12.80 -26.50 10.24
CA ASN A 226 -12.14 -27.38 9.27
C ASN A 226 -11.10 -28.27 9.99
N SER A 227 -10.51 -29.22 9.27
CA SER A 227 -9.49 -30.12 9.84
C SER A 227 -8.16 -29.42 10.16
N GLY A 228 -7.96 -28.20 9.66
CA GLY A 228 -6.72 -27.46 9.71
C GLY A 228 -5.59 -28.16 8.95
N MET A 229 -4.38 -27.65 9.16
CA MET A 229 -3.14 -28.29 8.77
C MET A 229 -2.24 -28.49 9.99
N LYS A 230 -1.61 -29.66 10.09
CA LYS A 230 -0.59 -29.93 11.09
C LYS A 230 0.78 -29.73 10.47
N ASP A 231 1.57 -28.82 11.02
CA ASP A 231 2.96 -28.63 10.61
C ASP A 231 3.78 -29.88 11.00
N PRO A 232 4.43 -30.55 10.02
CA PRO A 232 5.08 -31.84 10.26
C PRO A 232 6.35 -31.75 11.11
N SER A 233 6.99 -30.58 11.19
CA SER A 233 8.24 -30.40 11.91
C SER A 233 8.03 -29.94 13.35
N THR A 234 7.00 -29.14 13.59
CA THR A 234 6.71 -28.55 14.91
C THR A 234 5.51 -29.20 15.60
N SER A 235 4.72 -30.00 14.87
CA SER A 235 3.43 -30.52 15.32
C SER A 235 2.38 -29.47 15.68
N LEU A 236 2.63 -28.18 15.42
CA LEU A 236 1.65 -27.12 15.58
C LEU A 236 0.47 -27.32 14.63
N HIS A 237 -0.74 -27.15 15.14
CA HIS A 237 -1.96 -27.22 14.37
C HIS A 237 -2.44 -25.82 14.04
N TYR A 238 -2.67 -25.58 12.75
CA TYR A 238 -3.21 -24.33 12.24
C TYR A 238 -4.60 -24.62 11.71
N ASP A 239 -5.62 -24.07 12.35
CA ASP A 239 -7.01 -24.17 11.92
C ASP A 239 -7.37 -23.11 10.87
N ASN A 240 -6.47 -22.14 10.61
CA ASN A 240 -6.66 -21.10 9.60
C ASN A 240 -5.35 -20.67 8.93
N MET A 241 -5.46 -20.18 7.69
CA MET A 241 -4.29 -19.80 6.89
C MET A 241 -3.61 -18.52 7.37
N LEU A 242 -4.33 -17.54 7.92
CA LEU A 242 -3.70 -16.28 8.33
C LEU A 242 -2.64 -16.53 9.42
N TYR A 243 -2.95 -17.38 10.41
CA TYR A 243 -2.02 -17.70 11.48
C TYR A 243 -0.83 -18.53 10.96
N ALA A 244 -1.06 -19.42 9.99
CA ALA A 244 0.00 -20.14 9.30
C ALA A 244 0.95 -19.18 8.54
N GLN A 245 0.41 -18.16 7.87
CA GLN A 245 1.19 -17.15 7.16
C GLN A 245 2.01 -16.28 8.11
N VAL A 246 1.44 -15.86 9.24
CA VAL A 246 2.15 -15.10 10.28
C VAL A 246 3.30 -15.91 10.84
N ASP A 247 3.05 -17.17 11.22
CA ASP A 247 4.10 -18.02 11.80
C ASP A 247 5.19 -18.35 10.78
N ALA A 248 4.86 -18.48 9.48
CA ALA A 248 5.85 -18.61 8.43
C ALA A 248 6.83 -17.41 8.38
N VAL A 249 6.33 -16.20 8.60
CA VAL A 249 7.19 -15.00 8.72
C VAL A 249 8.06 -15.07 9.98
N ILE A 250 7.51 -15.49 11.12
CA ILE A 250 8.27 -15.66 12.37
C ILE A 250 9.40 -16.68 12.18
N PHE A 251 9.13 -17.82 11.53
CA PHE A 251 10.16 -18.81 11.21
C PHE A 251 11.22 -18.25 10.24
N ALA A 252 10.82 -17.51 9.22
CA ALA A 252 11.75 -16.86 8.28
C ALA A 252 12.69 -15.89 8.99
N MET A 253 12.17 -15.08 9.92
CA MET A 253 12.96 -14.18 10.77
C MET A 253 13.87 -14.94 11.71
N GLY A 254 13.38 -16.02 12.32
CA GLY A 254 14.16 -16.90 13.19
C GLY A 254 15.40 -17.47 12.49
N ARG A 255 15.30 -17.83 11.21
CA ARG A 255 16.44 -18.30 10.40
C ARG A 255 17.52 -17.24 10.18
N LEU A 256 17.15 -15.96 10.22
CA LEU A 256 18.09 -14.83 10.17
C LEU A 256 18.54 -14.36 11.56
N GLY A 257 18.12 -15.05 12.64
CA GLY A 257 18.46 -14.69 14.02
C GLY A 257 17.56 -13.66 14.68
N TYR A 258 16.42 -13.30 14.06
CA TYR A 258 15.53 -12.23 14.51
C TYR A 258 14.14 -12.72 14.95
N GLY A 259 14.03 -13.95 15.44
CA GLY A 259 12.76 -14.54 15.89
C GLY A 259 12.10 -13.84 17.08
N GLY A 260 12.79 -12.91 17.74
CA GLY A 260 12.23 -12.09 18.84
C GLY A 260 11.53 -10.79 18.41
N VAL A 261 11.61 -10.41 17.13
CA VAL A 261 10.91 -9.23 16.60
C VAL A 261 9.43 -9.57 16.42
N GLU A 262 8.55 -8.72 16.93
CA GLU A 262 7.10 -8.91 16.88
C GLU A 262 6.57 -8.77 15.45
N VAL A 263 5.65 -9.66 15.05
CA VAL A 263 4.92 -9.57 13.78
C VAL A 263 3.52 -9.02 14.03
N ARG A 264 3.11 -8.02 13.26
CA ARG A 264 1.72 -7.55 13.18
C ARG A 264 1.23 -7.57 11.75
N VAL A 265 -0.08 -7.75 11.57
CA VAL A 265 -0.70 -7.74 10.24
C VAL A 265 -1.19 -6.32 9.95
N SER A 266 -0.50 -5.62 9.07
CA SER A 266 -0.87 -4.26 8.64
C SER A 266 -2.01 -4.24 7.65
N GLU A 267 -2.24 -5.34 6.94
CA GLU A 267 -3.38 -5.50 6.05
C GLU A 267 -3.81 -6.95 5.92
N THR A 268 -5.11 -7.17 6.02
CA THR A 268 -5.75 -8.43 5.62
C THR A 268 -7.22 -8.18 5.33
N GLY A 269 -7.80 -8.87 4.37
CA GLY A 269 -9.20 -8.69 4.01
C GLY A 269 -9.62 -9.64 2.91
N TRP A 270 -10.87 -9.49 2.49
CA TRP A 270 -11.46 -10.31 1.44
C TRP A 270 -12.41 -9.48 0.57
N PRO A 271 -12.24 -9.50 -0.76
CA PRO A 271 -13.04 -8.64 -1.64
C PRO A 271 -14.47 -9.18 -1.78
N SER A 272 -15.43 -8.26 -1.72
CA SER A 272 -16.86 -8.55 -1.86
C SER A 272 -17.33 -8.76 -3.31
N LYS A 273 -16.48 -8.42 -4.29
CA LYS A 273 -16.74 -8.59 -5.72
C LYS A 273 -15.41 -8.61 -6.47
N GLY A 274 -15.26 -9.49 -7.44
CA GLY A 274 -14.09 -9.55 -8.31
C GLY A 274 -14.46 -9.76 -9.78
N ASP A 275 -13.44 -9.82 -10.63
CA ASP A 275 -13.57 -10.25 -12.03
C ASP A 275 -13.90 -11.75 -12.12
N PRO A 276 -14.34 -12.29 -13.28
CA PRO A 276 -14.72 -13.70 -13.40
C PRO A 276 -13.63 -14.71 -13.04
N ASP A 277 -12.35 -14.35 -13.16
CA ASP A 277 -11.19 -15.16 -12.80
C ASP A 277 -10.74 -14.96 -11.33
N GLU A 278 -11.44 -14.14 -10.56
CA GLU A 278 -11.19 -13.86 -9.15
C GLU A 278 -12.04 -14.77 -8.24
N ILE A 279 -11.79 -16.07 -8.36
CA ILE A 279 -12.53 -17.10 -7.63
C ILE A 279 -12.50 -16.83 -6.13
N GLY A 280 -13.68 -16.89 -5.50
CA GLY A 280 -13.87 -16.62 -4.07
C GLY A 280 -14.24 -15.17 -3.74
N ALA A 281 -14.06 -14.20 -4.65
CA ALA A 281 -14.48 -12.82 -4.43
C ALA A 281 -16.02 -12.68 -4.44
N SER A 282 -16.63 -12.63 -3.26
CA SER A 282 -18.08 -12.50 -3.11
C SER A 282 -18.42 -11.83 -1.78
N ALA A 283 -19.57 -11.16 -1.73
CA ALA A 283 -20.04 -10.49 -0.51
C ALA A 283 -20.21 -11.48 0.65
N GLU A 284 -20.59 -12.73 0.36
CA GLU A 284 -20.75 -13.76 1.39
C GLU A 284 -19.40 -14.19 1.97
N ASN A 285 -18.41 -14.49 1.13
CA ASN A 285 -17.08 -14.85 1.63
C ASN A 285 -16.40 -13.67 2.34
N ALA A 286 -16.57 -12.45 1.84
CA ALA A 286 -16.07 -11.24 2.50
C ALA A 286 -16.68 -11.04 3.89
N ARG A 287 -18.00 -11.23 4.00
CA ARG A 287 -18.73 -11.20 5.27
C ARG A 287 -18.21 -12.26 6.23
N VAL A 288 -18.02 -13.51 5.78
CA VAL A 288 -17.54 -14.61 6.63
C VAL A 288 -16.11 -14.36 7.10
N TYR A 289 -15.18 -14.05 6.19
CA TYR A 289 -13.77 -13.81 6.51
C TYR A 289 -13.62 -12.69 7.56
N ASN A 290 -14.19 -11.52 7.27
CA ASN A 290 -14.02 -10.35 8.14
C ASN A 290 -14.75 -10.51 9.48
N ARG A 291 -15.93 -11.15 9.50
CA ARG A 291 -16.64 -11.47 10.75
C ARG A 291 -15.86 -12.46 11.61
N ASN A 292 -15.34 -13.53 11.01
CA ASN A 292 -14.60 -14.53 11.78
C ASN A 292 -13.27 -13.97 12.30
N LEU A 293 -12.57 -13.16 11.49
CA LEU A 293 -11.37 -12.44 11.94
C LEU A 293 -11.68 -11.53 13.15
N LEU A 294 -12.77 -10.77 13.09
CA LEU A 294 -13.23 -9.95 14.21
C LEU A 294 -13.44 -10.80 15.47
N LEU A 295 -14.13 -11.94 15.36
CA LEU A 295 -14.38 -12.83 16.51
C LEU A 295 -13.07 -13.34 17.13
N ARG A 296 -12.10 -13.73 16.29
CA ARG A 296 -10.75 -14.15 16.73
C ARG A 296 -10.01 -13.01 17.46
N GLN A 297 -10.13 -11.79 16.96
CA GLN A 297 -9.55 -10.60 17.59
C GLN A 297 -10.22 -10.26 18.92
N MET A 298 -11.54 -10.41 19.03
CA MET A 298 -12.27 -10.26 20.30
C MET A 298 -11.89 -11.34 21.33
N GLY A 299 -11.51 -12.53 20.86
CA GLY A 299 -10.96 -13.61 21.70
C GLY A 299 -9.52 -13.37 22.18
N ASN A 300 -8.88 -12.27 21.78
CA ASN A 300 -7.46 -11.99 22.02
C ASN A 300 -6.53 -13.12 21.55
N GLU A 301 -6.90 -13.81 20.46
CA GLU A 301 -6.16 -14.97 19.99
C GLU A 301 -4.78 -14.58 19.41
N GLY A 302 -3.77 -15.36 19.79
CA GLY A 302 -2.46 -15.41 19.16
C GLY A 302 -2.38 -16.52 18.12
N THR A 303 -1.22 -16.63 17.47
CA THR A 303 -0.95 -17.74 16.54
C THR A 303 -0.56 -19.02 17.28
N PRO A 304 -0.59 -20.21 16.66
CA PRO A 304 -0.12 -21.43 17.28
C PRO A 304 1.32 -21.38 17.80
N LEU A 305 2.24 -20.68 17.12
CA LEU A 305 3.61 -20.50 17.59
C LEU A 305 3.72 -19.48 18.74
N VAL A 306 2.85 -18.46 18.77
CA VAL A 306 2.85 -17.40 19.80
C VAL A 306 1.46 -17.27 20.44
N PRO A 307 0.98 -18.29 21.18
CA PRO A 307 -0.39 -18.33 21.66
C PRO A 307 -0.66 -17.34 22.81
N HIS A 308 0.37 -16.91 23.52
CA HIS A 308 0.27 -16.03 24.69
C HIS A 308 0.33 -14.54 24.36
N ARG A 309 0.48 -14.18 23.09
CA ARG A 309 0.43 -12.80 22.62
C ARG A 309 -0.62 -12.69 21.54
N ARG A 310 -1.63 -11.86 21.79
CA ARG A 310 -2.63 -11.52 20.79
C ARG A 310 -1.94 -11.01 19.52
N LEU A 311 -2.38 -11.49 18.36
CA LEU A 311 -1.97 -10.94 17.07
C LEU A 311 -2.67 -9.61 16.80
N GLU A 312 -1.91 -8.52 16.63
CA GLU A 312 -2.46 -7.23 16.18
C GLU A 312 -2.71 -7.26 14.67
N VAL A 313 -3.92 -6.88 14.26
CA VAL A 313 -4.39 -6.98 12.87
C VAL A 313 -5.13 -5.71 12.46
N TYR A 314 -4.81 -5.20 11.27
CA TYR A 314 -5.53 -4.13 10.60
C TYR A 314 -6.29 -4.70 9.40
N LEU A 315 -7.62 -4.59 9.45
CA LEU A 315 -8.49 -5.01 8.37
C LEU A 315 -8.35 -4.09 7.16
N PHE A 316 -8.28 -4.66 5.96
CA PHE A 316 -8.28 -3.95 4.69
C PHE A 316 -9.63 -4.18 3.99
N ALA A 317 -10.50 -3.17 3.84
CA ALA A 317 -10.36 -1.77 4.29
C ALA A 317 -11.69 -1.18 4.76
N LEU A 318 -11.68 0.07 5.24
CA LEU A 318 -12.88 0.75 5.72
C LEU A 318 -13.88 1.00 4.59
N PHE A 319 -13.43 1.51 3.44
CA PHE A 319 -14.28 1.84 2.30
C PHE A 319 -13.89 1.08 1.03
N ASN A 320 -14.86 0.90 0.14
CA ASN A 320 -14.59 0.58 -1.26
C ASN A 320 -13.93 1.80 -1.91
N GLU A 321 -12.80 1.59 -2.56
CA GLU A 321 -11.98 2.65 -3.14
C GLU A 321 -12.08 2.62 -4.67
N ASP A 322 -12.95 3.45 -5.24
CA ASP A 322 -13.36 3.36 -6.66
C ASP A 322 -12.26 3.75 -7.66
N LEU A 323 -11.26 4.53 -7.25
CA LEU A 323 -10.12 4.91 -8.07
C LEU A 323 -8.94 3.93 -7.99
N LYS A 324 -9.05 2.83 -7.24
CA LYS A 324 -7.98 1.82 -7.20
C LYS A 324 -7.78 1.16 -8.58
N PRO A 325 -6.54 1.17 -9.11
CA PRO A 325 -6.24 0.51 -10.36
C PRO A 325 -6.23 -1.01 -10.18
N GLY A 326 -6.30 -1.75 -11.29
CA GLY A 326 -6.20 -3.21 -11.27
C GLY A 326 -7.56 -3.91 -11.38
N PRO A 327 -7.66 -5.17 -10.95
CA PRO A 327 -8.86 -5.98 -11.11
C PRO A 327 -10.04 -5.45 -10.29
N THR A 328 -11.24 -5.98 -10.54
CA THR A 328 -12.45 -5.53 -9.84
C THR A 328 -12.39 -5.72 -8.33
N SER A 329 -11.71 -6.75 -7.84
CA SER A 329 -11.48 -6.94 -6.39
C SER A 329 -10.90 -5.74 -5.67
N GLU A 330 -9.94 -5.03 -6.28
CA GLU A 330 -9.25 -3.89 -5.66
C GLU A 330 -10.21 -2.78 -5.23
N ARG A 331 -11.33 -2.62 -5.93
CA ARG A 331 -12.35 -1.59 -5.66
C ARG A 331 -13.43 -2.05 -4.67
N ASN A 332 -13.33 -3.28 -4.14
CA ASN A 332 -14.42 -3.96 -3.44
C ASN A 332 -14.02 -4.62 -2.10
N TYR A 333 -12.92 -4.17 -1.46
CA TYR A 333 -12.47 -4.64 -0.14
C TYR A 333 -13.17 -3.97 1.06
N GLY A 334 -13.89 -2.88 0.83
CA GLY A 334 -14.48 -2.05 1.88
C GLY A 334 -15.54 -2.76 2.71
N LEU A 335 -15.58 -2.44 4.00
CA LEU A 335 -16.75 -2.71 4.85
C LEU A 335 -17.93 -1.81 4.50
N PHE A 336 -17.63 -0.59 4.04
CA PHE A 336 -18.60 0.40 3.61
C PHE A 336 -18.39 0.76 2.14
N ARG A 337 -19.49 1.17 1.51
CA ARG A 337 -19.46 1.89 0.24
C ARG A 337 -19.02 3.34 0.48
N PRO A 338 -18.62 4.07 -0.58
CA PRO A 338 -18.20 5.47 -0.45
C PRO A 338 -19.26 6.39 0.17
N ASP A 339 -20.55 6.10 -0.03
CA ASP A 339 -21.67 6.84 0.56
C ASP A 339 -21.88 6.58 2.07
N GLY A 340 -21.02 5.77 2.70
CA GLY A 340 -21.13 5.38 4.11
C GLY A 340 -22.13 4.26 4.38
N THR A 341 -22.79 3.71 3.35
CA THR A 341 -23.66 2.54 3.52
C THR A 341 -22.84 1.26 3.67
N VAL A 342 -23.37 0.29 4.42
CA VAL A 342 -22.68 -0.99 4.65
C VAL A 342 -22.61 -1.79 3.35
N ALA A 343 -21.41 -2.25 2.96
CA ALA A 343 -21.21 -3.07 1.77
C ALA A 343 -21.78 -4.50 1.97
N TYR A 344 -21.59 -5.05 3.17
CA TYR A 344 -22.16 -6.32 3.65
C TYR A 344 -22.20 -6.32 5.18
N ASN A 345 -23.26 -6.87 5.77
CA ASN A 345 -23.44 -6.82 7.23
C ASN A 345 -22.61 -7.91 7.94
N MET A 346 -21.55 -7.51 8.64
CA MET A 346 -20.72 -8.42 9.43
C MET A 346 -21.28 -8.76 10.82
N GLY A 347 -22.43 -8.17 11.20
CA GLY A 347 -22.97 -8.26 12.55
C GLY A 347 -22.26 -7.35 13.55
N LEU A 348 -21.60 -6.28 13.06
CA LEU A 348 -20.88 -5.30 13.88
C LEU A 348 -21.78 -4.20 14.48
N THR A 349 -23.02 -4.08 14.01
CA THR A 349 -23.95 -3.04 14.45
C THR A 349 -24.65 -3.47 15.73
N ALA A 350 -24.31 -2.84 16.85
CA ALA A 350 -25.26 -2.64 17.93
C ALA A 350 -26.18 -1.49 17.51
N LEU A 351 -27.33 -1.79 16.93
CA LEU A 351 -28.40 -0.80 16.82
C LEU A 351 -28.95 -0.54 18.23
N PRO A 352 -29.34 0.71 18.57
CA PRO A 352 -29.99 0.99 19.85
C PRO A 352 -31.31 0.22 19.93
N ASP A 353 -31.58 -0.37 21.10
CA ASP A 353 -32.87 -0.98 21.44
C ASP A 353 -34.00 0.01 21.15
N SER A 354 -34.72 -0.19 20.05
CA SER A 354 -36.03 0.40 19.88
C SER A 354 -37.04 -0.51 20.56
N SER A 355 -37.29 -0.23 21.83
CA SER A 355 -38.50 -0.66 22.50
C SER A 355 -39.72 -0.15 21.72
N SER A 356 -40.47 -1.05 21.06
CA SER A 356 -41.92 -0.92 20.92
C SER A 356 -42.58 -2.28 20.64
N SER A 357 -43.18 -2.79 21.73
CA SER A 357 -44.44 -3.54 21.80
C SER A 357 -45.03 -4.21 20.54
N SER A 358 -45.03 -5.53 20.58
CA SER A 358 -46.14 -6.46 20.30
C SER A 358 -47.00 -6.28 19.04
N SER A 359 -46.92 -7.27 18.16
CA SER A 359 -48.13 -7.97 17.72
C SER A 359 -47.85 -9.47 17.59
N SER A 360 -48.68 -10.22 18.30
CA SER A 360 -48.71 -11.67 18.40
C SER A 360 -49.24 -12.30 17.11
N SER A 361 -48.51 -13.28 16.57
CA SER A 361 -49.13 -14.40 15.86
C SER A 361 -48.35 -15.69 16.13
N SER A 362 -49.02 -16.56 16.86
CA SER A 362 -48.63 -17.91 17.22
C SER A 362 -48.61 -18.83 16.00
N SER A 363 -47.55 -19.62 15.82
CA SER A 363 -47.66 -21.01 15.32
C SER A 363 -46.40 -21.82 15.64
N SER A 364 -46.55 -22.63 16.68
CA SER A 364 -46.00 -23.97 16.91
C SER A 364 -44.76 -24.42 16.11
N VAL A 365 -43.68 -24.62 16.86
CA VAL A 365 -42.63 -25.62 16.66
C VAL A 365 -43.19 -27.01 16.35
N ALA A 366 -42.68 -27.63 15.29
CA ALA A 366 -42.64 -29.08 15.14
C ALA A 366 -41.21 -29.49 14.75
N ALA A 367 -40.56 -30.18 15.68
CA ALA A 367 -39.34 -30.93 15.43
C ALA A 367 -39.66 -32.17 14.56
N ALA A 368 -38.83 -32.47 13.57
CA ALA A 368 -38.81 -33.77 12.93
C ALA A 368 -37.37 -34.14 12.56
N SER A 369 -36.78 -34.91 13.46
CA SER A 369 -35.66 -35.82 13.21
C SER A 369 -36.10 -36.95 12.28
N VAL A 370 -35.32 -37.27 11.25
CA VAL A 370 -35.34 -38.60 10.62
C VAL A 370 -33.95 -38.97 10.08
N SER A 371 -33.44 -40.11 10.52
CA SER A 371 -32.25 -40.77 9.97
C SER A 371 -32.64 -41.88 8.98
N LEU A 372 -31.81 -42.02 7.93
CA LEU A 372 -31.36 -43.23 7.21
C LEU A 372 -32.36 -44.36 6.83
N THR A 373 -32.41 -44.70 5.53
CA THR A 373 -32.25 -46.10 5.03
C THR A 373 -31.80 -46.17 3.54
N SER A 374 -30.99 -47.19 3.26
CA SER A 374 -30.41 -47.77 2.01
C SER A 374 -31.38 -47.97 0.81
N SER A 375 -31.00 -48.28 -0.45
CA SER A 375 -30.08 -49.33 -0.95
C SER A 375 -30.00 -49.35 -2.51
N ALA A 376 -28.88 -49.88 -3.04
CA ALA A 376 -28.71 -50.66 -4.30
C ALA A 376 -28.72 -49.88 -5.66
N THR A 377 -27.98 -50.20 -6.75
CA THR A 377 -27.29 -51.43 -7.22
C THR A 377 -26.32 -51.08 -8.38
N ARG A 378 -25.25 -51.89 -8.57
CA ARG A 378 -24.29 -51.93 -9.71
C ARG A 378 -24.81 -52.89 -10.82
N PRO A 379 -24.30 -52.89 -12.09
CA PRO A 379 -23.06 -53.63 -12.51
C PRO A 379 -22.21 -52.96 -13.64
N MET A 380 -20.86 -53.04 -13.64
CA MET A 380 -19.91 -53.96 -14.32
C MET A 380 -19.81 -53.92 -15.86
N GLY A 381 -18.58 -53.74 -16.36
CA GLY A 381 -18.14 -54.01 -17.75
C GLY A 381 -16.65 -53.64 -17.96
N SER A 382 -15.84 -54.60 -18.42
CA SER A 382 -14.37 -54.56 -18.52
C SER A 382 -13.83 -55.03 -19.89
N VAL A 383 -12.83 -54.31 -20.47
CA VAL A 383 -11.60 -54.77 -21.21
C VAL A 383 -11.81 -55.48 -22.59
N PRO A 384 -10.97 -55.35 -23.68
CA PRO A 384 -9.49 -55.46 -23.80
C PRO A 384 -8.73 -54.44 -24.67
N VAL A 385 -7.45 -54.11 -24.41
CA VAL A 385 -6.14 -54.69 -24.85
C VAL A 385 -5.85 -54.67 -26.37
N GLY A 386 -4.76 -53.98 -26.74
CA GLY A 386 -4.06 -54.06 -28.03
C GLY A 386 -2.65 -53.47 -27.91
N ASP A 387 -1.64 -54.33 -28.07
CA ASP A 387 -0.19 -54.18 -27.87
C ASP A 387 0.55 -54.01 -29.21
N LEU A 388 1.77 -53.44 -29.19
CA LEU A 388 2.86 -53.40 -30.19
C LEU A 388 3.64 -52.07 -29.98
N GLY A 389 4.94 -51.98 -29.67
CA GLY A 389 6.04 -52.93 -29.63
C GLY A 389 7.32 -52.25 -30.17
N PHE A 390 8.44 -52.38 -29.44
CA PHE A 390 9.86 -52.21 -29.87
C PHE A 390 10.39 -50.77 -30.14
N LEU A 391 11.56 -50.31 -29.64
CA LEU A 391 12.91 -50.90 -29.73
C LEU A 391 13.89 -50.40 -28.62
N ARG A 392 14.83 -51.28 -28.27
CA ARG A 392 16.01 -51.19 -27.39
C ARG A 392 17.07 -50.14 -27.81
N GLY A 393 17.92 -49.72 -26.86
CA GLY A 393 19.38 -49.63 -27.07
C GLY A 393 20.16 -48.48 -26.37
N PHE A 394 20.86 -48.82 -25.27
CA PHE A 394 22.01 -48.10 -24.64
C PHE A 394 23.25 -48.00 -25.59
N PRO A 395 24.44 -47.38 -25.27
CA PRO A 395 24.98 -46.97 -23.94
C PRO A 395 25.89 -45.70 -23.83
N ASN A 396 26.20 -45.36 -22.56
CA ASN A 396 27.46 -44.84 -21.97
C ASN A 396 28.07 -43.45 -22.32
N GLY A 397 28.36 -42.70 -21.25
CA GLY A 397 29.73 -42.27 -20.94
C GLY A 397 29.96 -40.80 -20.57
N LEU A 398 30.80 -40.59 -19.54
CA LEU A 398 31.46 -39.34 -19.07
C LEU A 398 30.57 -38.46 -18.15
N GLY A 399 30.83 -38.24 -16.85
CA GLY A 399 32.02 -38.43 -16.03
C GLY A 399 32.78 -37.11 -15.85
N PHE A 400 32.34 -36.24 -14.95
CA PHE A 400 33.19 -35.21 -14.31
C PHE A 400 32.66 -34.89 -12.91
N GLY A 401 33.50 -35.13 -11.91
CA GLY A 401 33.26 -34.75 -10.52
C GLY A 401 33.86 -33.38 -10.20
N PHE A 402 33.17 -32.66 -9.32
CA PHE A 402 33.78 -31.69 -8.42
C PHE A 402 33.10 -31.83 -7.07
N GLY A 403 33.87 -32.26 -6.07
CA GLY A 403 33.49 -32.14 -4.67
C GLY A 403 33.98 -30.81 -4.11
N SER A 404 33.15 -30.16 -3.32
CA SER A 404 33.62 -29.36 -2.19
C SER A 404 32.56 -29.40 -1.09
N ASP A 405 32.97 -29.87 0.07
CA ASP A 405 32.17 -30.05 1.27
C ASP A 405 31.65 -28.72 1.83
N SER A 406 30.39 -28.71 2.26
CA SER A 406 29.96 -27.89 3.39
C SER A 406 28.85 -28.63 4.16
N SER A 407 29.21 -29.12 5.33
CA SER A 407 28.34 -29.85 6.25
C SER A 407 27.40 -28.88 6.97
N SER A 408 26.12 -28.89 6.63
CA SER A 408 25.09 -28.16 7.38
C SER A 408 24.60 -29.00 8.57
N SER A 409 25.08 -28.71 9.76
CA SER A 409 24.53 -29.26 11.01
C SER A 409 23.24 -28.53 11.39
N SER A 410 22.15 -29.27 11.62
CA SER A 410 20.88 -28.73 12.10
C SER A 410 20.95 -28.37 13.59
N THR A 411 20.43 -27.19 13.94
CA THR A 411 20.17 -26.77 15.32
C THR A 411 18.66 -26.61 15.53
N VAL A 412 18.16 -26.97 16.72
CA VAL A 412 16.76 -26.85 17.13
C VAL A 412 16.67 -25.81 18.24
N LEU A 413 15.66 -24.94 18.18
CA LEU A 413 15.39 -23.91 19.18
C LEU A 413 14.70 -24.53 20.40
N ASP A 414 15.30 -24.33 21.58
CA ASP A 414 14.69 -24.65 22.87
C ASP A 414 13.91 -23.42 23.36
N LEU A 415 12.58 -23.56 23.45
CA LEU A 415 11.65 -22.46 23.75
C LEU A 415 11.76 -21.93 25.18
N GLU A 416 12.38 -22.66 26.11
CA GLU A 416 12.46 -22.21 27.51
C GLU A 416 13.68 -21.34 27.81
N ARG A 417 14.76 -21.45 27.02
CA ARG A 417 16.07 -20.85 27.36
C ARG A 417 16.64 -19.83 26.38
N ARG A 418 16.03 -19.63 25.20
CA ARG A 418 16.48 -18.64 24.19
C ARG A 418 17.97 -18.74 23.81
N GLU A 419 18.53 -19.96 23.75
CA GLU A 419 19.88 -20.22 23.25
C GLU A 419 19.95 -21.47 22.35
N PHE A 420 20.92 -21.52 21.43
CA PHE A 420 21.13 -22.65 20.52
C PHE A 420 22.06 -23.70 21.14
N VAL A 421 21.58 -24.95 21.28
CA VAL A 421 22.41 -26.07 21.78
C VAL A 421 22.54 -27.16 20.71
N LYS A 422 23.74 -27.76 20.62
CA LYS A 422 24.11 -28.81 19.66
C LYS A 422 23.61 -30.18 20.11
N ALA A 423 22.90 -30.90 19.24
CA ALA A 423 22.36 -32.23 19.54
C ALA A 423 23.46 -33.33 19.58
N PRO A 424 23.34 -34.36 20.44
CA PRO A 424 24.27 -35.48 20.46
C PRO A 424 23.96 -36.48 19.34
N SER A 425 25.01 -37.03 18.74
CA SER A 425 24.96 -37.97 17.62
C SER A 425 24.57 -39.39 18.06
N ARG A 426 23.71 -40.07 17.27
CA ARG A 426 23.57 -41.53 17.29
C ARG A 426 23.57 -42.10 15.86
N LEU A 427 24.32 -43.18 15.71
CA LEU A 427 24.54 -43.95 14.48
C LEU A 427 23.33 -44.80 14.07
N GLY A 428 23.12 -44.90 12.76
CA GLY A 428 22.85 -46.16 12.04
C GLY A 428 21.40 -46.62 11.88
N GLY A 429 20.86 -46.57 10.65
CA GLY A 429 19.64 -47.29 10.25
C GLY A 429 19.13 -46.98 8.83
N LYS A 430 19.41 -47.90 7.90
CA LYS A 430 18.97 -48.13 6.50
C LYS A 430 17.97 -47.20 5.76
N LYS A 431 18.32 -46.97 4.48
CA LYS A 431 17.57 -46.34 3.37
C LYS A 431 16.21 -47.00 3.08
N GLU A 432 15.17 -46.19 2.97
CA GLU A 432 14.06 -46.30 2.00
C GLU A 432 13.35 -44.93 1.92
N GLY A 433 13.13 -44.39 0.70
CA GLY A 433 12.33 -43.17 0.50
C GLY A 433 12.92 -42.07 -0.40
N SER A 434 13.53 -42.39 -1.55
CA SER A 434 14.00 -41.34 -2.49
C SER A 434 12.89 -40.70 -3.35
N GLY A 435 11.62 -41.15 -3.25
CA GLY A 435 10.52 -40.60 -4.07
C GLY A 435 9.88 -39.31 -3.56
N ALA A 436 10.05 -38.97 -2.27
CA ALA A 436 9.39 -37.81 -1.65
C ALA A 436 10.18 -36.49 -1.81
N VAL A 437 11.46 -36.56 -2.17
CA VAL A 437 12.33 -35.39 -2.39
C VAL A 437 12.12 -34.84 -3.79
N ASP A 438 11.95 -35.70 -4.80
CA ASP A 438 11.74 -35.29 -6.19
C ASP A 438 10.38 -34.60 -6.41
N ALA A 439 9.34 -35.00 -5.67
CA ALA A 439 8.03 -34.33 -5.71
C ALA A 439 8.06 -32.90 -5.13
N LYS A 440 8.92 -32.64 -4.14
CA LYS A 440 9.08 -31.30 -3.52
C LYS A 440 9.84 -30.34 -4.44
N THR A 441 10.88 -30.82 -5.12
CA THR A 441 11.62 -30.03 -6.11
C THR A 441 10.74 -29.70 -7.33
N ALA A 442 9.89 -30.63 -7.74
CA ALA A 442 8.93 -30.40 -8.83
C ALA A 442 7.88 -29.33 -8.50
N LEU A 443 7.41 -29.25 -7.25
CA LEU A 443 6.46 -28.22 -6.80
C LEU A 443 7.08 -26.83 -6.68
N ALA A 444 8.34 -26.73 -6.23
CA ALA A 444 9.08 -25.47 -6.21
C ALA A 444 9.34 -24.94 -7.63
N LEU A 445 9.74 -25.83 -8.56
CA LEU A 445 9.90 -25.49 -9.97
C LEU A 445 8.58 -25.07 -10.63
N LYS A 446 7.46 -25.72 -10.24
CA LYS A 446 6.12 -25.35 -10.70
C LYS A 446 5.71 -23.96 -10.23
N SER A 447 5.92 -23.64 -8.95
CA SER A 447 5.67 -22.30 -8.39
C SER A 447 6.49 -21.20 -9.11
N HIS A 448 7.80 -21.43 -9.32
CA HIS A 448 8.65 -20.51 -10.07
C HIS A 448 8.20 -20.35 -11.53
N SER A 449 7.82 -21.45 -12.20
CA SER A 449 7.26 -21.40 -13.56
C SER A 449 5.94 -20.63 -13.64
N GLU A 450 5.12 -20.69 -12.59
CA GLU A 450 3.83 -20.01 -12.52
C GLU A 450 3.98 -18.53 -12.21
N ALA A 451 4.94 -18.13 -11.39
CA ALA A 451 5.31 -16.72 -11.21
C ALA A 451 5.79 -16.09 -12.53
N GLU A 452 6.64 -16.81 -13.28
CA GLU A 452 7.09 -16.39 -14.61
C GLU A 452 5.93 -16.39 -15.63
N ARG A 453 4.97 -17.32 -15.53
CA ARG A 453 3.73 -17.29 -16.33
C ARG A 453 2.89 -16.05 -16.06
N ARG A 454 2.66 -15.70 -14.79
CA ARG A 454 1.92 -14.48 -14.40
C ARG A 454 2.60 -13.21 -14.91
N ARG A 455 3.94 -13.16 -14.87
CA ARG A 455 4.73 -12.07 -15.49
C ARG A 455 4.47 -11.98 -17.00
N ARG A 456 4.52 -13.10 -17.71
CA ARG A 456 4.26 -13.15 -19.16
C ARG A 456 2.82 -12.76 -19.50
N GLU A 457 1.85 -13.16 -18.69
CA GLU A 457 0.45 -12.77 -18.86
C GLU A 457 0.25 -11.27 -18.67
N ARG A 458 0.87 -10.64 -17.65
CA ARG A 458 0.86 -9.17 -17.49
C ARG A 458 1.43 -8.45 -18.73
N ILE A 459 2.58 -8.92 -19.23
CA ILE A 459 3.21 -8.35 -20.43
C ILE A 459 2.29 -8.50 -21.65
N ASN A 460 1.72 -9.69 -21.86
CA ASN A 460 0.83 -9.94 -22.99
C ASN A 460 -0.46 -9.11 -22.89
N ARG A 461 -0.98 -8.86 -21.68
CA ARG A 461 -2.13 -7.96 -21.45
C ARG A 461 -1.81 -6.53 -21.86
N HIS A 462 -0.64 -6.00 -21.48
CA HIS A 462 -0.21 -4.67 -21.93
C HIS A 462 -0.05 -4.59 -23.46
N LEU A 463 0.50 -5.65 -24.09
CA LEU A 463 0.60 -5.71 -25.55
C LEU A 463 -0.77 -5.77 -26.23
N ALA A 464 -1.76 -6.43 -25.63
CA ALA A 464 -3.14 -6.45 -26.15
C ALA A 464 -3.78 -5.05 -26.12
N VAL A 465 -3.61 -4.31 -25.03
CA VAL A 465 -4.09 -2.92 -24.91
C VAL A 465 -3.42 -2.01 -25.96
N LEU A 466 -2.11 -2.17 -26.19
CA LEU A 466 -1.40 -1.44 -27.24
C LEU A 466 -1.96 -1.75 -28.64
N ARG A 467 -2.35 -3.01 -28.92
CA ARG A 467 -2.99 -3.36 -30.19
C ARG A 467 -4.33 -2.69 -30.38
N SER A 468 -5.16 -2.61 -29.33
CA SER A 468 -6.48 -1.94 -29.43
C SER A 468 -6.40 -0.43 -29.67
N MET A 469 -5.29 0.22 -29.28
CA MET A 469 -5.11 1.66 -29.43
C MET A 469 -4.48 2.07 -30.77
N ILE A 470 -3.96 1.11 -31.55
CA ILE A 470 -3.26 1.39 -32.80
C ILE A 470 -4.08 0.87 -33.98
N PRO A 471 -4.41 1.72 -34.97
CA PRO A 471 -5.11 1.29 -36.16
C PRO A 471 -4.37 0.14 -36.88
N CYS A 472 -5.10 -0.93 -37.21
CA CYS A 472 -4.62 -2.07 -37.99
C CYS A 472 -3.43 -2.85 -37.38
N ALA A 473 -3.32 -2.92 -36.06
CA ALA A 473 -2.21 -3.59 -35.35
C ALA A 473 -2.48 -5.08 -34.99
N ASP A 474 -3.63 -5.63 -35.38
CA ASP A 474 -4.11 -6.96 -34.94
C ASP A 474 -3.21 -8.13 -35.35
N LYS A 475 -2.42 -7.96 -36.41
CA LYS A 475 -1.55 -9.00 -36.98
C LYS A 475 -0.05 -8.77 -36.77
N LEU A 476 0.33 -7.75 -36.01
CA LEU A 476 1.74 -7.42 -35.82
C LEU A 476 2.38 -8.26 -34.72
N ASP A 477 3.61 -8.70 -34.99
CA ASP A 477 4.46 -9.29 -33.96
C ASP A 477 4.82 -8.27 -32.87
N LYS A 478 5.37 -8.73 -31.75
CA LYS A 478 5.59 -7.89 -30.56
C LYS A 478 6.58 -6.74 -30.82
N ALA A 479 7.61 -6.97 -31.62
CA ALA A 479 8.63 -5.96 -31.90
C ALA A 479 8.10 -4.92 -32.90
N ALA A 480 7.40 -5.38 -33.94
CA ALA A 480 6.74 -4.54 -34.93
C ALA A 480 5.63 -3.69 -34.31
N LEU A 481 4.87 -4.24 -33.36
CA LEU A 481 3.87 -3.49 -32.59
C LEU A 481 4.52 -2.33 -31.85
N LEU A 482 5.57 -2.59 -31.06
CA LEU A 482 6.24 -1.53 -30.29
C LEU A 482 6.85 -0.46 -31.19
N ALA A 483 7.45 -0.84 -32.32
CA ALA A 483 7.95 0.11 -33.30
C ALA A 483 6.81 0.98 -33.88
N GLN A 484 5.66 0.39 -34.18
CA GLN A 484 4.50 1.12 -34.68
C GLN A 484 3.87 2.02 -33.61
N VAL A 485 3.83 1.60 -32.34
CA VAL A 485 3.42 2.44 -31.19
C VAL A 485 4.28 3.69 -31.15
N ILE A 486 5.60 3.53 -31.21
CA ILE A 486 6.54 4.65 -31.14
C ILE A 486 6.32 5.60 -32.31
N ASN A 487 6.18 5.07 -33.53
CA ASN A 487 5.92 5.90 -34.72
C ASN A 487 4.56 6.62 -34.65
N HIS A 488 3.52 5.96 -34.14
CA HIS A 488 2.20 6.57 -33.98
C HIS A 488 2.24 7.71 -32.96
N VAL A 489 2.92 7.51 -31.82
CA VAL A 489 3.13 8.57 -30.82
C VAL A 489 3.93 9.73 -31.40
N LYS A 490 4.99 9.46 -32.18
CA LYS A 490 5.76 10.52 -32.88
C LYS A 490 4.88 11.30 -33.85
N LYS A 491 4.06 10.61 -34.66
CA LYS A 491 3.12 11.25 -35.58
C LYS A 491 2.10 12.11 -34.84
N LEU A 492 1.51 11.60 -33.76
CA LEU A 492 0.57 12.37 -32.93
C LEU A 492 1.23 13.60 -32.33
N LYS A 493 2.49 13.49 -31.88
CA LYS A 493 3.26 14.64 -31.38
C LYS A 493 3.51 15.68 -32.47
N ASN A 494 3.89 15.26 -33.67
CA ASN A 494 4.12 16.18 -34.79
C ASN A 494 2.81 16.86 -35.23
N ASN A 495 1.72 16.09 -35.37
CA ASN A 495 0.41 16.65 -35.69
C ASN A 495 -0.07 17.63 -34.62
N ALA A 496 0.16 17.31 -33.33
CA ALA A 496 -0.16 18.22 -32.23
C ALA A 496 0.70 19.49 -32.30
N ALA A 497 1.98 19.37 -32.67
CA ALA A 497 2.88 20.52 -32.84
C ALA A 497 2.45 21.42 -34.01
N GLU A 498 2.10 20.83 -35.16
CA GLU A 498 1.57 21.57 -36.33
C GLU A 498 0.23 22.26 -36.02
N ILE A 499 -0.69 21.58 -35.32
CA ILE A 499 -1.97 22.19 -34.90
C ILE A 499 -1.75 23.28 -33.85
N SER A 500 -0.71 23.17 -33.02
CA SER A 500 -0.37 24.20 -32.04
C SER A 500 0.33 25.42 -32.63
N GLU A 501 0.74 25.37 -33.90
CA GLU A 501 1.40 26.48 -34.57
C GLU A 501 0.39 27.63 -34.77
N GLY A 502 0.58 28.73 -34.03
CA GLY A 502 -0.30 29.90 -34.04
C GLY A 502 -1.36 29.96 -32.92
N TYR A 503 -1.43 28.95 -32.04
CA TYR A 503 -2.33 28.96 -30.89
C TYR A 503 -1.56 28.93 -29.57
N THR A 504 -1.95 29.78 -28.61
CA THR A 504 -1.41 29.74 -27.25
C THR A 504 -2.06 28.59 -26.48
N ILE A 505 -1.42 27.42 -26.45
CA ILE A 505 -1.96 26.26 -25.70
C ILE A 505 -1.42 26.26 -24.26
N PRO A 506 -2.28 26.05 -23.24
CA PRO A 506 -1.83 25.83 -21.86
C PRO A 506 -0.87 24.63 -21.75
N SER A 507 0.23 24.85 -21.04
CA SER A 507 1.18 23.78 -20.70
C SER A 507 0.57 22.81 -19.69
N ASP A 508 1.06 21.57 -19.67
CA ASP A 508 0.69 20.56 -18.66
C ASP A 508 1.38 20.79 -17.31
N VAL A 509 2.25 21.80 -17.21
CA VAL A 509 2.91 22.23 -15.98
C VAL A 509 2.60 23.69 -15.66
N ASP A 510 2.66 24.04 -14.38
CA ASP A 510 2.56 25.43 -13.95
C ASP A 510 3.81 26.19 -14.39
N GLU A 511 3.64 27.27 -15.15
CA GLU A 511 4.75 28.07 -15.65
C GLU A 511 4.46 29.57 -15.53
N VAL A 512 5.50 30.31 -15.15
CA VAL A 512 5.54 31.77 -15.21
C VAL A 512 6.72 32.14 -16.10
N ARG A 513 6.48 32.97 -17.13
CA ARG A 513 7.55 33.53 -17.96
C ARG A 513 7.38 35.03 -18.09
N VAL A 514 8.46 35.77 -18.02
CA VAL A 514 8.46 37.23 -18.19
C VAL A 514 9.57 37.59 -19.16
N GLU A 515 9.19 38.21 -20.26
CA GLU A 515 10.06 38.66 -21.34
C GLU A 515 9.91 40.17 -21.49
N VAL A 516 11.00 40.86 -21.83
CA VAL A 516 10.99 42.31 -22.07
C VAL A 516 11.44 42.56 -23.49
N GLU A 517 10.63 43.30 -24.23
CA GLU A 517 10.88 43.66 -25.62
C GLU A 517 11.02 45.20 -25.70
N GLY A 518 12.15 45.68 -26.22
CA GLY A 518 12.41 47.11 -26.38
C GLY A 518 13.90 47.47 -26.38
N ASP A 519 14.33 48.06 -27.49
CA ASP A 519 15.68 48.59 -27.66
C ASP A 519 15.80 49.94 -26.92
N ALA A 520 16.72 50.03 -25.97
CA ALA A 520 16.85 51.17 -25.05
C ALA A 520 17.28 52.49 -25.74
N MET A 521 17.44 52.48 -27.06
CA MET A 521 18.11 53.54 -27.80
C MET A 521 17.19 54.57 -28.47
N LYS A 522 15.87 54.36 -28.60
CA LYS A 522 15.00 55.36 -29.30
C LYS A 522 13.60 55.63 -28.75
N SER A 523 13.12 54.95 -27.71
CA SER A 523 11.88 55.35 -27.03
C SER A 523 11.92 54.86 -25.59
N GLY A 524 11.74 55.75 -24.61
CA GLY A 524 11.77 55.43 -23.17
C GLY A 524 10.61 54.55 -22.68
N SER A 525 9.96 53.79 -23.56
CA SER A 525 8.87 52.87 -23.26
C SER A 525 9.32 51.42 -23.47
N PHE A 526 9.33 50.63 -22.40
CA PHE A 526 9.57 49.19 -22.46
C PHE A 526 8.25 48.42 -22.52
N ILE A 527 8.21 47.35 -23.29
CA ILE A 527 7.07 46.43 -23.34
C ILE A 527 7.47 45.17 -22.56
N VAL A 528 6.64 44.80 -21.58
CA VAL A 528 6.81 43.57 -20.79
C VAL A 528 5.74 42.58 -21.23
N LYS A 529 6.15 41.42 -21.71
CA LYS A 529 5.27 40.29 -21.99
C LYS A 529 5.42 39.26 -20.89
N ALA A 530 4.36 39.06 -20.11
CA ALA A 530 4.34 38.07 -19.04
C ALA A 530 3.32 36.97 -19.35
N SER A 531 3.63 35.73 -18.99
CA SER A 531 2.72 34.60 -19.14
C SER A 531 2.60 33.83 -17.83
N LEU A 532 1.39 33.41 -17.50
CA LEU A 532 1.04 32.56 -16.35
C LEU A 532 0.19 31.40 -16.85
N CYS A 533 0.66 30.17 -16.66
CA CYS A 533 -0.11 28.96 -16.90
C CYS A 533 -0.34 28.20 -15.59
N CYS A 534 -1.59 27.87 -15.29
CA CYS A 534 -2.00 27.20 -14.05
C CYS A 534 -3.40 26.58 -14.19
N GLU A 535 -3.91 25.98 -13.11
CA GLU A 535 -5.29 25.52 -13.06
C GLU A 535 -6.29 26.68 -13.08
N GLU A 536 -7.40 26.51 -13.79
CA GLU A 536 -8.46 27.52 -13.90
C GLU A 536 -9.18 27.71 -12.55
N GLY A 537 -8.99 28.88 -11.93
CA GLY A 537 -9.63 29.29 -10.69
C GLY A 537 -10.48 30.57 -10.86
N PRO A 538 -11.54 30.76 -10.06
CA PRO A 538 -12.50 31.87 -10.24
C PRO A 538 -11.91 33.25 -9.97
N GLU A 539 -10.84 33.35 -9.15
CA GLU A 539 -10.25 34.63 -8.72
C GLU A 539 -9.02 35.05 -9.53
N ILE A 540 -8.53 34.20 -10.45
CA ILE A 540 -7.22 34.41 -11.09
C ILE A 540 -7.12 35.72 -11.87
N LEU A 541 -8.15 36.09 -12.62
CA LEU A 541 -8.16 37.33 -13.40
C LEU A 541 -8.26 38.58 -12.51
N THR A 542 -8.87 38.45 -11.34
CA THR A 542 -8.96 39.52 -10.34
C THR A 542 -7.63 39.73 -9.65
N ASP A 543 -6.98 38.63 -9.25
CA ASP A 543 -5.65 38.64 -8.64
C ASP A 543 -4.59 39.19 -9.59
N LEU A 544 -4.61 38.76 -10.86
CA LEU A 544 -3.73 39.29 -11.92
C LEU A 544 -3.90 40.80 -12.07
N ARG A 545 -5.14 41.29 -12.11
CA ARG A 545 -5.42 42.73 -12.23
C ARG A 545 -4.89 43.52 -11.04
N GLN A 546 -5.14 43.05 -9.82
CA GLN A 546 -4.74 43.73 -8.60
C GLN A 546 -3.21 43.76 -8.45
N ALA A 547 -2.54 42.64 -8.72
CA ALA A 547 -1.09 42.56 -8.64
C ALA A 547 -0.41 43.48 -9.66
N LEU A 548 -0.93 43.58 -10.88
CA LEU A 548 -0.34 44.43 -11.92
C LEU A 548 -0.63 45.92 -11.70
N GLN A 549 -1.79 46.27 -11.15
CA GLN A 549 -2.08 47.65 -10.72
C GLN A 549 -1.10 48.14 -9.65
N SER A 550 -0.68 47.27 -8.74
CA SER A 550 0.32 47.61 -7.70
C SER A 550 1.71 47.93 -8.26
N LEU A 551 2.01 47.45 -9.47
CA LEU A 551 3.29 47.68 -10.15
C LEU A 551 3.26 48.90 -11.09
N HIS A 552 2.17 49.67 -11.10
CA HIS A 552 1.97 50.82 -11.99
C HIS A 552 2.14 50.49 -13.50
N LEU A 553 1.92 49.23 -13.88
CA LEU A 553 1.98 48.78 -15.26
C LEU A 553 0.60 48.87 -15.92
N LYS A 554 0.57 49.38 -17.15
CA LYS A 554 -0.64 49.43 -17.98
C LYS A 554 -0.66 48.23 -18.92
N ILE A 555 -1.68 47.39 -18.80
CA ILE A 555 -1.91 46.27 -19.72
C ILE A 555 -2.40 46.83 -21.06
N ILE A 556 -1.68 46.54 -22.14
CA ILE A 556 -1.99 46.97 -23.50
C ILE A 556 -2.48 45.82 -24.40
N GLY A 557 -2.27 44.58 -23.98
CA GLY A 557 -2.79 43.38 -24.64
C GLY A 557 -2.91 42.22 -23.66
N ALA A 558 -3.90 41.36 -23.88
CA ALA A 558 -4.07 40.13 -23.12
C ALA A 558 -4.59 39.03 -24.05
N GLU A 559 -3.98 37.86 -23.97
CA GLU A 559 -4.44 36.65 -24.63
C GLU A 559 -4.68 35.60 -23.56
N ILE A 560 -5.87 35.00 -23.56
CA ILE A 560 -6.28 34.00 -22.57
C ILE A 560 -6.70 32.76 -23.35
N SER A 561 -6.17 31.62 -22.94
CA SER A 561 -6.50 30.34 -23.55
C SER A 561 -6.75 29.30 -22.48
N THR A 562 -7.78 28.47 -22.67
CA THR A 562 -8.17 27.41 -21.74
C THR A 562 -8.21 26.06 -22.44
N LEU A 563 -7.67 25.02 -21.79
CA LEU A 563 -7.68 23.65 -22.29
C LEU A 563 -7.61 22.68 -21.11
N GLY A 564 -8.56 21.74 -21.03
CA GLY A 564 -8.51 20.65 -20.04
C GLY A 564 -8.51 21.12 -18.58
N GLY A 565 -9.19 22.23 -18.25
CA GLY A 565 -9.24 22.79 -16.89
C GLY A 565 -8.00 23.60 -16.49
N ARG A 566 -7.07 23.84 -17.42
CA ARG A 566 -5.93 24.75 -17.26
C ARG A 566 -6.12 26.00 -18.08
N VAL A 567 -5.61 27.11 -17.57
CA VAL A 567 -5.63 28.43 -18.21
C VAL A 567 -4.21 28.93 -18.43
N LYS A 568 -3.97 29.56 -19.58
CA LYS A 568 -2.74 30.31 -19.87
C LYS A 568 -3.11 31.75 -20.17
N ASN A 569 -2.62 32.66 -19.35
CA ASN A 569 -2.80 34.10 -19.47
C ASN A 569 -1.50 34.70 -19.97
N VAL A 570 -1.51 35.32 -21.14
CA VAL A 570 -0.38 36.08 -21.69
C VAL A 570 -0.75 37.55 -21.68
N LEU A 571 0.00 38.37 -20.96
CA LEU A 571 -0.26 39.78 -20.72
C LEU A 571 0.89 40.61 -21.29
N VAL A 572 0.56 41.57 -22.14
CA VAL A 572 1.48 42.55 -22.71
C VAL A 572 1.24 43.89 -22.03
N MET A 573 2.28 44.46 -21.44
CA MET A 573 2.21 45.59 -20.52
C MET A 573 3.25 46.66 -20.87
N THR A 574 2.96 47.91 -20.54
CA THR A 574 3.87 49.05 -20.66
C THR A 574 3.87 49.85 -19.37
N SER A 575 4.99 50.51 -19.03
CA SER A 575 5.01 51.44 -17.89
C SER A 575 4.48 52.80 -18.29
N ASP A 576 3.78 53.44 -17.36
CA ASP A 576 3.44 54.85 -17.51
C ASP A 576 4.73 55.69 -17.41
N GLY A 577 4.90 56.65 -18.31
CA GLY A 577 6.19 57.29 -18.61
C GLY A 577 6.70 58.31 -17.58
N THR A 578 6.42 58.12 -16.28
CA THR A 578 6.68 59.12 -15.23
C THR A 578 7.63 58.70 -14.11
N SER A 579 8.26 57.52 -14.19
CA SER A 579 9.30 57.14 -13.23
C SER A 579 10.65 56.93 -13.92
N GLY A 580 11.69 57.57 -13.35
CA GLY A 580 13.06 57.51 -13.85
C GLY A 580 13.56 56.06 -13.95
N ALA A 581 14.50 55.85 -14.88
CA ALA A 581 15.15 54.59 -15.26
C ALA A 581 15.06 53.47 -14.20
N ILE A 582 13.92 52.78 -14.13
CA ILE A 582 13.80 51.54 -13.37
C ILE A 582 14.64 50.52 -14.12
N ASP A 583 15.59 49.90 -13.42
CA ASP A 583 16.40 48.83 -13.97
C ASP A 583 15.46 47.73 -14.52
N LYS A 584 15.64 47.40 -15.81
CA LYS A 584 14.86 46.35 -16.51
C LYS A 584 14.85 45.06 -15.70
N HIS A 585 15.94 44.73 -15.02
CA HIS A 585 16.04 43.53 -14.17
C HIS A 585 15.13 43.58 -12.94
N VAL A 586 15.01 44.74 -12.30
CA VAL A 586 14.18 44.94 -11.10
C VAL A 586 12.69 44.82 -11.46
N LEU A 587 12.31 45.38 -12.61
CA LEU A 587 10.93 45.27 -13.09
C LEU A 587 10.55 43.82 -13.43
N VAL A 588 11.42 43.10 -14.15
CA VAL A 588 11.21 41.68 -14.49
C VAL A 588 11.08 40.84 -13.22
N ALA A 589 11.97 41.05 -12.25
CA ALA A 589 11.91 40.35 -10.97
C ALA A 589 10.59 40.64 -10.22
N SER A 590 10.14 41.90 -10.23
CA SER A 590 8.90 42.31 -9.56
C SER A 590 7.65 41.70 -10.20
N VAL A 591 7.57 41.71 -11.53
CA VAL A 591 6.47 41.08 -12.29
C VAL A 591 6.49 39.56 -12.10
N HIS A 592 7.67 38.94 -12.18
CA HIS A 592 7.81 37.51 -11.96
C HIS A 592 7.40 37.09 -10.54
N GLN A 593 7.80 37.86 -9.52
CA GLN A 593 7.44 37.61 -8.13
C GLN A 593 5.93 37.79 -7.88
N ALA A 594 5.31 38.82 -8.48
CA ALA A 594 3.88 39.05 -8.37
C ALA A 594 3.07 37.89 -8.98
N LEU A 595 3.44 37.43 -10.18
CA LEU A 595 2.79 36.28 -10.82
C LEU A 595 3.02 34.97 -10.08
N LYS A 596 4.21 34.77 -9.52
CA LYS A 596 4.51 33.61 -8.69
C LYS A 596 3.69 33.58 -7.40
N SER A 597 3.50 34.74 -6.76
CA SER A 597 2.64 34.86 -5.58
C SER A 597 1.17 34.48 -5.88
N ILE A 598 0.66 34.87 -7.05
CA ILE A 598 -0.67 34.45 -7.51
C ILE A 598 -0.71 32.95 -7.74
N LEU A 599 0.31 32.38 -8.38
CA LEU A 599 0.40 30.94 -8.60
C LEU A 599 0.39 30.15 -7.27
N ASP A 600 1.15 30.61 -6.27
CA ASP A 600 1.19 29.99 -4.94
C ASP A 600 -0.18 30.10 -4.21
N ARG A 601 -0.91 31.20 -4.42
CA ARG A 601 -2.29 31.38 -3.93
C ARG A 601 -3.30 30.48 -4.63
N VAL A 602 -3.22 30.35 -5.95
CA VAL A 602 -4.08 29.43 -6.72
C VAL A 602 -3.83 28.00 -6.27
N ASN A 603 -2.56 27.61 -6.12
CA ASN A 603 -2.20 26.27 -5.65
C ASN A 603 -2.64 26.00 -4.20
N SER A 604 -2.88 27.03 -3.38
CA SER A 604 -3.45 26.87 -2.02
C SER A 604 -4.98 26.97 -1.98
N GLN A 605 -5.63 27.57 -2.98
CA GLN A 605 -7.11 27.63 -3.09
C GLN A 605 -7.70 26.39 -3.79
N VAL A 606 -6.94 25.71 -4.67
CA VAL A 606 -7.37 24.49 -5.38
C VAL A 606 -7.62 23.30 -4.42
N ASP A 607 -7.17 23.39 -3.16
CA ASP A 607 -7.47 22.42 -2.09
C ASP A 607 -8.93 22.47 -1.55
N PHE A 608 -9.77 23.39 -2.05
CA PHE A 608 -11.10 23.69 -1.50
C PHE A 608 -12.31 23.60 -2.46
N LEU A 609 -12.16 23.21 -3.73
CA LEU A 609 -13.31 22.98 -4.63
C LEU A 609 -13.27 21.62 -5.36
N PRO A 610 -14.42 20.94 -5.53
CA PRO A 610 -14.45 19.60 -6.13
C PRO A 610 -14.28 19.70 -7.65
N ARG A 611 -13.15 19.25 -8.19
CA ARG A 611 -12.94 19.15 -9.64
C ARG A 611 -13.29 17.75 -10.16
N THR A 612 -14.26 17.72 -11.06
CA THR A 612 -14.50 16.64 -12.00
C THR A 612 -13.54 16.77 -13.20
N SER A 613 -12.40 16.07 -13.20
CA SER A 613 -11.73 15.59 -14.43
C SER A 613 -10.46 14.77 -14.13
N PHE A 614 -10.15 13.88 -15.06
CA PHE A 614 -9.21 12.77 -15.04
C PHE A 614 -7.77 13.09 -14.58
N SER A 615 -7.30 12.37 -13.56
CA SER A 615 -5.88 12.31 -13.16
C SER A 615 -5.03 11.61 -14.24
N SER A 616 -4.36 12.39 -15.09
CA SER A 616 -3.31 11.87 -15.96
C SER A 616 -2.02 11.65 -15.16
N LYS A 617 -1.68 10.37 -14.91
CA LYS A 617 -0.32 9.94 -14.55
C LYS A 617 0.70 10.57 -15.50
N ARG A 618 1.67 11.37 -15.01
CA ARG A 618 2.84 11.75 -15.83
C ARG A 618 4.17 11.60 -15.12
N ARG A 619 5.02 10.81 -15.77
CA ARG A 619 6.47 10.66 -15.58
C ARG A 619 7.19 11.98 -15.92
N ARG A 620 8.17 12.35 -15.10
CA ARG A 620 9.21 13.32 -15.47
C ARG A 620 9.98 12.84 -16.71
N ILE A 621 10.04 13.68 -17.73
CA ILE A 621 11.09 13.64 -18.76
C ILE A 621 12.01 14.82 -18.43
N SER A 622 13.28 14.54 -18.17
CA SER A 622 14.32 15.56 -17.99
C SER A 622 14.65 16.25 -19.32
N PRO A 623 14.95 17.56 -19.34
CA PRO A 623 15.38 18.24 -20.55
C PRO A 623 16.83 17.84 -20.84
N PHE A 624 17.05 17.08 -21.92
CA PHE A 624 18.35 16.99 -22.54
C PHE A 624 18.56 18.23 -23.39
N GLU A 625 19.61 18.98 -23.07
CA GLU A 625 20.16 20.05 -23.91
C GLU A 625 20.45 19.49 -25.31
N SER A 626 19.83 20.09 -26.33
CA SER A 626 20.29 19.99 -27.70
C SER A 626 20.81 21.36 -28.11
N SER A 627 22.07 21.61 -27.79
CA SER A 627 22.88 22.65 -28.42
C SER A 627 23.13 22.24 -29.86
N SER A 628 22.44 22.90 -30.78
CA SER A 628 22.80 22.92 -32.20
C SER A 628 22.88 24.38 -32.64
N SER A 629 24.10 24.86 -32.81
CA SER A 629 24.41 25.96 -33.72
C SER A 629 25.66 25.58 -34.49
N SER A 630 25.46 25.52 -35.80
CA SER A 630 26.36 25.02 -36.83
C SER A 630 27.51 25.98 -37.12
N SER A 631 28.63 25.40 -37.56
CA SER A 631 29.59 25.91 -38.57
C SER A 631 30.29 27.25 -38.28
N SER A 632 31.62 27.37 -38.35
CA SER A 632 32.38 27.32 -39.60
C SER A 632 33.89 27.53 -39.34
N LEU A 633 34.72 26.92 -40.19
CA LEU A 633 35.92 27.51 -40.83
C LEU A 633 37.15 27.92 -39.99
N LEU A 634 38.26 27.20 -40.23
CA LEU A 634 39.57 27.66 -40.77
C LEU A 634 40.80 27.12 -40.03
N TYR A 635 41.68 26.56 -40.87
CA TYR A 635 43.08 26.12 -40.72
C TYR A 635 43.39 24.85 -39.92
#